data_AF-A0A3B8IE50-F1
#
_entry.id   AF-A0A3B8IE50-F1
#
_cell.length_a   1.000
_cell.length_b   1.000
_cell.length_c   1.000
_cell.angle_alpha   90.00
_cell.angle_beta   90.00
_cell.angle_gamma   90.00
#
_symmetry.space_group_name_H-M   'P 1'
#
loop_
_entity.id
_entity.type
_entity.pdbx_description
1 polymer ?
#
loop_
_entity_poly.entity_id
_entity_poly.type
_entity_poly.pdbx_seq_one_letter_code
_entity_poly.pdbx_strand_id
1 'polypeptide(L)'
;HAFDRAEHLSLRHKIIAIYQQINSTASRAQLLHLIDYHQPEVRRHALQALNELDVQVAPEDREQIRTLIQQECAVATWLYSALTDLSALPQDTPLRAPLETQLMLVKVTALQLTGLLYGPEKLGVVQEHLFNEENPEQQIFALELLDNLLDNLLKPILIPLLDDRSWTQKLKRLQPLYPQDQLTVPERLVEILLRNQSYAGLMIPLAVLQEKGGWQHQKHKLLRLALLHYAPMVVQRAAQILYHEQDDATAWQKALASLEPHKRETVKNQAENLSATYGHEIVTTCNQLPGWEGADEAWLSEMAPLVSRRRFAEATAVDAEAGRSLEQQLVWVTQGSVQLLDSQRKRRVIAAGQVLYIHSAAEFFYQYQLTALPNTELYLLPTGPFLHLLLTDPELARTLTDQAELFYFPEAEATL
;
A
#
# COMPACT_ATOMS: atom_id res chain seq x y z
N HIS A 1 -19.50 14.48 11.06
CA HIS A 1 -19.95 13.18 11.60
C HIS A 1 -18.85 12.58 12.48
N ALA A 2 -19.07 11.47 13.20
CA ALA A 2 -17.99 10.78 13.94
C ALA A 2 -16.87 10.30 13.00
N PHE A 3 -17.23 9.95 11.76
CA PHE A 3 -16.30 9.58 10.68
C PHE A 3 -15.31 10.71 10.33
N ASP A 4 -15.79 11.94 10.09
CA ASP A 4 -14.92 13.08 9.74
C ASP A 4 -14.04 13.55 10.91
N ARG A 5 -14.42 13.20 12.15
CA ARG A 5 -13.64 13.48 13.35
C ARG A 5 -12.56 12.44 13.61
N ALA A 6 -12.55 11.32 12.89
CA ALA A 6 -11.50 10.34 12.99
C ALA A 6 -10.21 10.89 12.35
N GLU A 7 -9.21 11.15 13.18
CA GLU A 7 -7.90 11.67 12.74
C GLU A 7 -7.07 10.59 12.02
N HIS A 8 -7.27 9.32 12.38
CA HIS A 8 -6.53 8.18 11.83
C HIS A 8 -7.38 7.36 10.85
N LEU A 9 -6.77 6.89 9.76
CA LEU A 9 -7.43 6.06 8.76
C LEU A 9 -7.87 4.72 9.36
N SER A 10 -7.05 4.16 10.23
CA SER A 10 -7.34 2.95 11.01
C SER A 10 -8.67 3.02 11.78
N LEU A 11 -9.04 4.19 12.31
CA LEU A 11 -10.33 4.42 12.95
C LEU A 11 -11.48 4.52 11.93
N ARG A 12 -11.24 5.09 10.75
CA ARG A 12 -12.22 5.15 9.65
C ARG A 12 -12.57 3.74 9.15
N HIS A 13 -11.57 2.89 8.95
CA HIS A 13 -11.77 1.48 8.59
C HIS A 13 -12.60 0.73 9.65
N LYS A 14 -12.34 0.97 10.94
CA LYS A 14 -13.18 0.42 12.02
C LYS A 14 -14.63 0.87 11.94
N ILE A 15 -14.89 2.15 11.63
CA ILE A 15 -16.25 2.65 11.49
C ILE A 15 -16.95 1.98 10.29
N ILE A 16 -16.24 1.76 9.18
CA ILE A 16 -16.75 1.02 8.02
C ILE A 16 -17.11 -0.42 8.42
N ALA A 17 -16.22 -1.14 9.11
CA ALA A 17 -16.47 -2.48 9.61
C ALA A 17 -17.70 -2.54 10.55
N ILE A 18 -17.88 -1.52 11.42
CA ILE A 18 -19.07 -1.41 12.27
C ILE A 18 -20.34 -1.22 11.42
N TYR A 19 -20.30 -0.36 10.40
CA TYR A 19 -21.45 -0.18 9.50
C TYR A 19 -21.80 -1.46 8.75
N GLN A 20 -20.78 -2.21 8.34
CA GLN A 20 -20.93 -3.51 7.69
C GLN A 20 -21.60 -4.53 8.63
N GLN A 21 -21.10 -4.67 9.86
CA GLN A 21 -21.65 -5.58 10.86
C GLN A 21 -23.10 -5.24 11.25
N ILE A 22 -23.43 -3.95 11.34
CA ILE A 22 -24.80 -3.48 11.64
C ILE A 22 -25.77 -3.86 10.52
N ASN A 23 -25.33 -3.76 9.26
CA ASN A 23 -26.09 -4.15 8.06
C ASN A 23 -27.54 -3.61 7.98
N SER A 24 -27.77 -2.40 8.49
CA SER A 24 -29.06 -1.71 8.42
C SER A 24 -29.18 -0.88 7.14
N THR A 25 -30.39 -0.49 6.75
CA THR A 25 -30.60 0.44 5.63
C THR A 25 -29.82 1.74 5.81
N ALA A 26 -29.77 2.27 7.05
CA ALA A 26 -29.03 3.48 7.36
C ALA A 26 -27.52 3.27 7.24
N SER A 27 -26.97 2.14 7.72
CA SER A 27 -25.53 1.87 7.62
C SER A 27 -25.09 1.60 6.18
N ARG A 28 -25.91 0.91 5.38
CA ARG A 28 -25.67 0.75 3.93
C ARG A 28 -25.67 2.09 3.19
N ALA A 29 -26.60 2.99 3.51
CA ALA A 29 -26.61 4.34 2.94
C ALA A 29 -25.36 5.16 3.33
N GLN A 30 -24.84 4.99 4.56
CA GLN A 30 -23.56 5.60 4.96
C GLN A 30 -22.39 5.02 4.17
N LEU A 31 -22.32 3.69 4.01
CA LEU A 31 -21.28 3.05 3.18
C LEU A 31 -21.34 3.54 1.73
N LEU A 32 -22.54 3.69 1.16
CA LEU A 32 -22.73 4.23 -0.19
C LEU A 32 -22.27 5.69 -0.31
N HIS A 33 -22.35 6.49 0.74
CA HIS A 33 -21.77 7.84 0.71
C HIS A 33 -20.23 7.80 0.73
N LEU A 34 -19.63 6.78 1.34
CA LEU A 34 -18.18 6.66 1.50
C LEU A 34 -17.47 6.14 0.24
N ILE A 35 -18.16 5.56 -0.74
CA ILE A 35 -17.51 5.13 -1.99
C ILE A 35 -17.05 6.29 -2.88
N ASP A 36 -17.47 7.53 -2.60
CA ASP A 36 -17.01 8.76 -3.27
C ASP A 36 -16.16 9.64 -2.31
N TYR A 37 -15.64 9.05 -1.23
CA TYR A 37 -14.82 9.78 -0.28
C TYR A 37 -13.47 10.22 -0.88
N HIS A 38 -12.89 11.30 -0.34
CA HIS A 38 -11.66 11.89 -0.89
C HIS A 38 -10.42 11.00 -0.74
N GLN A 39 -10.42 10.07 0.22
CA GLN A 39 -9.34 9.10 0.43
C GLN A 39 -9.64 7.79 -0.30
N PRO A 40 -8.74 7.31 -1.18
CA PRO A 40 -8.92 6.07 -1.94
C PRO A 40 -9.19 4.84 -1.06
N GLU A 41 -8.47 4.71 0.07
CA GLU A 41 -8.62 3.56 0.97
C GLU A 41 -10.01 3.48 1.57
N VAL A 42 -10.56 4.63 2.01
CA VAL A 42 -11.93 4.69 2.52
C VAL A 42 -12.93 4.27 1.46
N ARG A 43 -12.76 4.73 0.20
CA ARG A 43 -13.64 4.34 -0.90
C ARG A 43 -13.62 2.84 -1.14
N ARG A 44 -12.42 2.26 -1.23
CA ARG A 44 -12.22 0.83 -1.49
C ARG A 44 -12.79 -0.02 -0.36
N HIS A 45 -12.50 0.31 0.89
CA HIS A 45 -13.02 -0.43 2.04
C HIS A 45 -14.55 -0.34 2.11
N ALA A 46 -15.13 0.84 1.87
CA ALA A 46 -16.59 0.99 1.83
C ALA A 46 -17.23 0.20 0.68
N LEU A 47 -16.60 0.19 -0.50
CA LEU A 47 -17.05 -0.55 -1.67
C LEU A 47 -16.97 -2.07 -1.45
N GLN A 48 -15.88 -2.56 -0.88
CA GLN A 48 -15.71 -3.96 -0.51
C GLN A 48 -16.79 -4.39 0.48
N ALA A 49 -17.01 -3.60 1.54
CA ALA A 49 -18.06 -3.87 2.52
C ALA A 49 -19.46 -3.94 1.87
N LEU A 50 -19.77 -3.08 0.90
CA LEU A 50 -21.04 -3.14 0.16
C LEU A 50 -21.16 -4.39 -0.72
N ASN A 51 -20.07 -4.83 -1.37
CA ASN A 51 -20.05 -6.04 -2.18
C ASN A 51 -20.21 -7.30 -1.31
N GLU A 52 -19.55 -7.37 -0.17
CA GLU A 52 -19.67 -8.48 0.80
C GLU A 52 -21.08 -8.58 1.40
N LEU A 53 -21.80 -7.45 1.49
CA LEU A 53 -23.20 -7.39 1.91
C LEU A 53 -24.20 -7.71 0.78
N ASP A 54 -23.71 -8.03 -0.42
CA ASP A 54 -24.48 -8.27 -1.65
C ASP A 54 -25.49 -7.16 -1.94
N VAL A 55 -25.06 -5.90 -1.74
CA VAL A 55 -25.94 -4.72 -1.92
C VAL A 55 -26.05 -4.38 -3.40
N GLN A 56 -27.28 -4.33 -3.90
CA GLN A 56 -27.60 -3.67 -5.16
C GLN A 56 -28.09 -2.24 -4.90
N VAL A 57 -27.58 -1.29 -5.68
CA VAL A 57 -27.95 0.12 -5.50
C VAL A 57 -29.35 0.42 -6.03
N ALA A 58 -30.02 1.36 -5.36
CA ALA A 58 -31.32 1.85 -5.77
C ALA A 58 -31.24 2.56 -7.14
N PRO A 59 -32.34 2.62 -7.91
CA PRO A 59 -32.35 3.28 -9.22
C PRO A 59 -31.81 4.71 -9.21
N GLU A 60 -32.05 5.45 -8.12
CA GLU A 60 -31.61 6.84 -7.96
C GLU A 60 -30.07 6.99 -7.92
N ASP A 61 -29.36 5.99 -7.40
CA ASP A 61 -27.90 6.03 -7.20
C ASP A 61 -27.13 5.48 -8.41
N ARG A 62 -27.82 4.84 -9.38
CA ARG A 62 -27.16 4.15 -10.51
C ARG A 62 -26.30 5.07 -11.38
N GLU A 63 -26.72 6.31 -11.60
CA GLU A 63 -25.94 7.28 -12.36
C GLU A 63 -24.66 7.71 -11.64
N GLN A 64 -24.70 7.81 -10.31
CA GLN A 64 -23.51 8.07 -9.50
C GLN A 64 -22.52 6.90 -9.65
N ILE A 65 -22.99 5.66 -9.55
CA ILE A 65 -22.13 4.49 -9.73
C ILE A 65 -21.53 4.45 -11.14
N ARG A 66 -22.31 4.74 -12.18
CA ARG A 66 -21.78 4.84 -13.56
C ARG A 66 -20.69 5.88 -13.69
N THR A 67 -20.85 7.02 -13.03
CA THR A 67 -19.85 8.10 -13.00
C THR A 67 -18.56 7.61 -12.35
N LEU A 68 -18.66 6.91 -11.22
CA LEU A 68 -17.48 6.32 -10.54
C LEU A 68 -16.78 5.28 -11.43
N ILE A 69 -17.53 4.41 -12.12
CA ILE A 69 -16.96 3.44 -13.08
C ILE A 69 -16.17 4.16 -14.18
N GLN A 70 -16.73 5.25 -14.73
CA GLN A 70 -16.06 6.03 -15.77
C GLN A 70 -14.78 6.71 -15.26
N GLN A 71 -14.77 7.17 -14.00
CA GLN A 71 -13.58 7.72 -13.37
C GLN A 71 -12.48 6.66 -13.23
N GLU A 72 -12.81 5.46 -12.76
CA GLU A 72 -11.85 4.35 -12.66
C GLU A 72 -11.30 3.96 -14.05
N CYS A 73 -12.16 3.92 -15.08
CA CYS A 73 -11.71 3.67 -16.45
C CYS A 73 -10.76 4.76 -16.99
N ALA A 74 -10.99 6.02 -16.64
CA ALA A 74 -10.08 7.11 -16.99
C ALA A 74 -8.72 6.97 -16.30
N VAL A 75 -8.69 6.54 -15.03
CA VAL A 75 -7.46 6.26 -14.28
C VAL A 75 -6.69 5.10 -14.91
N ALA A 76 -7.37 4.00 -15.23
CA ALA A 76 -6.73 2.87 -15.90
C ALA A 76 -6.18 3.24 -17.28
N THR A 77 -6.88 4.08 -18.04
CA THR A 77 -6.39 4.56 -19.34
C THR A 77 -5.10 5.37 -19.18
N TRP A 78 -5.03 6.22 -18.15
CA TRP A 78 -3.80 6.91 -17.79
C TRP A 78 -2.68 5.94 -17.40
N LEU A 79 -2.96 4.91 -16.60
CA LEU A 79 -1.98 3.89 -16.21
C LEU A 79 -1.45 3.13 -17.43
N TYR A 80 -2.30 2.78 -18.41
CA TYR A 80 -1.86 2.21 -19.68
C TYR A 80 -0.94 3.16 -20.45
N SER A 81 -1.25 4.45 -20.45
CA SER A 81 -0.40 5.47 -21.06
C SER A 81 0.95 5.58 -20.36
N ALA A 82 0.98 5.60 -19.02
CA ALA A 82 2.21 5.62 -18.24
C ALA A 82 3.07 4.38 -18.48
N LEU A 83 2.47 3.18 -18.43
CA LEU A 83 3.16 1.92 -18.72
C LEU A 83 3.68 1.86 -20.16
N THR A 84 2.96 2.45 -21.13
CA THR A 84 3.40 2.53 -22.53
C THR A 84 4.58 3.50 -22.69
N ASP A 85 4.51 4.70 -22.12
CA ASP A 85 5.57 5.71 -22.21
C ASP A 85 6.86 5.28 -21.49
N LEU A 86 6.71 4.53 -20.40
CA LEU A 86 7.82 4.02 -19.60
C LEU A 86 8.39 2.69 -20.12
N SER A 87 7.83 2.13 -21.21
CA SER A 87 8.29 0.85 -21.78
C SER A 87 9.74 0.86 -22.28
N ALA A 88 10.34 2.05 -22.46
CA ALA A 88 11.74 2.22 -22.81
C ALA A 88 12.70 2.02 -21.61
N LEU A 89 12.18 2.03 -20.38
CA LEU A 89 12.98 1.72 -19.19
C LEU A 89 13.23 0.20 -19.08
N PRO A 90 14.29 -0.21 -18.36
CA PRO A 90 14.52 -1.62 -18.04
C PRO A 90 13.30 -2.28 -17.40
N GLN A 91 13.09 -3.58 -17.68
CA GLN A 91 11.96 -4.35 -17.16
C GLN A 91 11.91 -4.38 -15.62
N ASP A 92 13.07 -4.35 -14.98
CA ASP A 92 13.28 -4.33 -13.53
C ASP A 92 13.22 -2.92 -12.91
N THR A 93 12.70 -1.92 -13.66
CA THR A 93 12.47 -0.59 -13.11
C THR A 93 11.56 -0.65 -11.87
N PRO A 94 11.89 0.06 -10.78
CA PRO A 94 11.03 0.15 -9.60
C PRO A 94 9.64 0.74 -9.89
N LEU A 95 9.42 1.36 -11.05
CA LEU A 95 8.12 1.93 -11.44
C LEU A 95 7.11 0.91 -11.92
N ARG A 96 7.56 -0.21 -12.49
CA ARG A 96 6.68 -1.13 -13.22
C ARG A 96 5.67 -1.80 -12.29
N ALA A 97 6.17 -2.45 -11.25
CA ALA A 97 5.31 -3.19 -10.31
C ALA A 97 4.26 -2.28 -9.64
N PRO A 98 4.59 -1.10 -9.07
CA PRO A 98 3.59 -0.19 -8.52
C PRO A 98 2.51 0.26 -9.53
N LEU A 99 2.88 0.51 -10.79
CA LEU A 99 1.94 0.87 -11.84
C LEU A 99 1.00 -0.29 -12.20
N GLU A 100 1.54 -1.51 -12.32
CA GLU A 100 0.77 -2.72 -12.60
C GLU A 100 -0.17 -3.07 -11.44
N THR A 101 0.31 -3.00 -10.19
CA THR A 101 -0.50 -3.17 -8.97
C THR A 101 -1.64 -2.16 -8.93
N GLN A 102 -1.36 -0.87 -9.13
CA GLN A 102 -2.39 0.16 -9.13
C GLN A 102 -3.41 -0.06 -10.26
N LEU A 103 -2.96 -0.52 -11.43
CA LEU A 103 -3.86 -0.86 -12.54
C LEU A 103 -4.78 -2.03 -12.18
N MET A 104 -4.27 -3.06 -11.51
CA MET A 104 -5.09 -4.17 -11.02
C MET A 104 -6.12 -3.70 -10.00
N LEU A 105 -5.73 -2.86 -9.04
CA LEU A 105 -6.65 -2.29 -8.05
C LEU A 105 -7.77 -1.48 -8.71
N VAL A 106 -7.45 -0.67 -9.72
CA VAL A 106 -8.45 0.13 -10.47
C VAL A 106 -9.41 -0.78 -11.24
N LYS A 107 -8.93 -1.85 -11.87
CA LYS A 107 -9.81 -2.82 -12.56
C LYS A 107 -10.74 -3.56 -11.59
N VAL A 108 -10.21 -4.01 -10.44
CA VAL A 108 -11.01 -4.65 -9.38
C VAL A 108 -12.07 -3.67 -8.87
N THR A 109 -11.69 -2.42 -8.60
CA THR A 109 -12.62 -1.37 -8.16
C THR A 109 -13.72 -1.13 -9.19
N ALA A 110 -13.39 -1.06 -10.49
CA ALA A 110 -14.36 -0.91 -11.56
C ALA A 110 -15.35 -2.10 -11.63
N LEU A 111 -14.87 -3.33 -11.43
CA LEU A 111 -15.71 -4.53 -11.37
C LEU A 111 -16.61 -4.56 -10.13
N GLN A 112 -16.09 -4.17 -8.97
CA GLN A 112 -16.87 -4.06 -7.73
C GLN A 112 -17.96 -3.00 -7.81
N LEU A 113 -17.68 -1.84 -8.43
CA LEU A 113 -18.70 -0.82 -8.73
C LEU A 113 -19.74 -1.36 -9.71
N THR A 114 -19.31 -2.13 -10.71
CA THR A 114 -20.22 -2.83 -11.64
C THR A 114 -21.08 -3.86 -10.90
N GLY A 115 -20.53 -4.52 -9.87
CA GLY A 115 -21.24 -5.42 -8.97
C GLY A 115 -22.43 -4.75 -8.30
N LEU A 116 -22.28 -3.52 -7.82
CA LEU A 116 -23.39 -2.75 -7.23
C LEU A 116 -24.56 -2.54 -8.19
N LEU A 117 -24.32 -2.48 -9.51
CA LEU A 117 -25.34 -2.28 -10.54
C LEU A 117 -26.04 -3.58 -10.96
N TYR A 118 -25.30 -4.68 -11.07
CA TYR A 118 -25.76 -5.91 -11.73
C TYR A 118 -25.79 -7.16 -10.82
N GLY A 119 -25.33 -7.02 -9.58
CA GLY A 119 -25.24 -8.09 -8.57
C GLY A 119 -23.79 -8.43 -8.22
N PRO A 120 -23.33 -8.16 -6.98
CA PRO A 120 -21.97 -8.47 -6.53
C PRO A 120 -21.55 -9.93 -6.73
N GLU A 121 -22.42 -10.91 -6.41
CA GLU A 121 -22.12 -12.35 -6.58
C GLU A 121 -21.72 -12.69 -8.02
N LYS A 122 -22.48 -12.21 -9.02
CA LYS A 122 -22.20 -12.48 -10.43
C LYS A 122 -20.88 -11.88 -10.87
N LEU A 123 -20.57 -10.67 -10.41
CA LEU A 123 -19.34 -9.98 -10.75
C LEU A 123 -18.13 -10.58 -10.01
N GLY A 124 -18.34 -11.19 -8.84
CA GLY A 124 -17.32 -11.99 -8.16
C GLY A 124 -16.84 -13.15 -9.01
N VAL A 125 -17.76 -13.90 -9.64
CA VAL A 125 -17.42 -14.99 -10.58
C VAL A 125 -16.68 -14.47 -11.81
N VAL A 126 -17.12 -13.34 -12.37
CA VAL A 126 -16.42 -12.69 -13.49
C VAL A 126 -15.00 -12.33 -13.07
N GLN A 127 -14.82 -11.71 -11.90
CA GLN A 127 -13.53 -11.28 -11.38
C GLN A 127 -12.57 -12.46 -11.18
N GLU A 128 -13.04 -13.55 -10.55
CA GLU A 128 -12.24 -14.76 -10.31
C GLU A 128 -11.71 -15.36 -11.62
N HIS A 129 -12.59 -15.53 -12.60
CA HIS A 129 -12.20 -16.10 -13.90
C HIS A 129 -11.36 -15.16 -14.75
N LEU A 130 -11.61 -13.85 -14.69
CA LEU A 130 -10.90 -12.85 -15.50
C LEU A 130 -9.45 -12.66 -15.05
N PHE A 131 -9.19 -12.77 -13.75
CA PHE A 131 -7.84 -12.59 -13.19
C PHE A 131 -7.10 -13.91 -12.92
N ASN A 132 -7.65 -15.03 -13.36
CA ASN A 132 -6.92 -16.29 -13.37
C ASN A 132 -5.97 -16.34 -14.57
N GLU A 133 -4.68 -16.06 -14.33
CA GLU A 133 -3.65 -16.07 -15.38
C GLU A 133 -3.34 -17.47 -15.92
N GLU A 134 -3.66 -18.52 -15.17
CA GLU A 134 -3.36 -19.91 -15.55
C GLU A 134 -4.34 -20.48 -16.57
N ASN A 135 -5.50 -19.83 -16.77
CA ASN A 135 -6.57 -20.36 -17.63
C ASN A 135 -7.15 -19.31 -18.59
N PRO A 136 -6.58 -19.16 -19.79
CA PRO A 136 -7.08 -18.25 -20.82
C PRO A 136 -8.54 -18.52 -21.24
N GLU A 137 -9.02 -19.76 -21.18
CA GLU A 137 -10.41 -20.10 -21.52
C GLU A 137 -11.39 -19.50 -20.50
N GLN A 138 -11.02 -19.48 -19.21
CA GLN A 138 -11.80 -18.80 -18.16
C GLN A 138 -11.85 -17.29 -18.39
N GLN A 139 -10.76 -16.67 -18.85
CA GLN A 139 -10.76 -15.24 -19.15
C GLN A 139 -11.72 -14.89 -20.31
N ILE A 140 -11.72 -15.70 -21.38
CA ILE A 140 -12.66 -15.52 -22.50
C ILE A 140 -14.10 -15.68 -22.01
N PHE A 141 -14.38 -16.73 -21.24
CA PHE A 141 -15.71 -16.95 -20.64
C PHE A 141 -16.15 -15.79 -19.75
N ALA A 142 -15.24 -15.24 -18.93
CA ALA A 142 -15.52 -14.09 -18.08
C ALA A 142 -15.89 -12.84 -18.90
N LEU A 143 -15.18 -12.59 -20.01
CA LEU A 143 -15.49 -11.49 -20.92
C LEU A 143 -16.84 -11.66 -21.63
N GLU A 144 -17.19 -12.89 -22.03
CA GLU A 144 -18.52 -13.19 -22.60
C GLU A 144 -19.64 -13.01 -21.58
N LEU A 145 -19.43 -13.47 -20.34
CA LEU A 145 -20.38 -13.27 -19.26
C LEU A 145 -20.55 -11.77 -18.98
N LEU A 146 -19.45 -11.03 -18.89
CA LEU A 146 -19.48 -9.59 -18.69
C LEU A 146 -20.18 -8.86 -19.84
N ASP A 147 -19.93 -9.22 -21.10
CA ASP A 147 -20.62 -8.64 -22.25
C ASP A 147 -22.14 -8.90 -22.20
N ASN A 148 -22.58 -10.06 -21.72
CA ASN A 148 -24.02 -10.33 -21.56
C ASN A 148 -24.67 -9.55 -20.40
N LEU A 149 -23.90 -9.16 -19.38
CA LEU A 149 -24.40 -8.43 -18.22
C LEU A 149 -24.48 -6.91 -18.44
N LEU A 150 -23.51 -6.33 -19.14
CA LEU A 150 -23.36 -4.89 -19.26
C LEU A 150 -24.38 -4.24 -20.20
N ASP A 151 -24.80 -3.02 -19.85
CA ASP A 151 -25.57 -2.16 -20.76
C ASP A 151 -24.68 -1.56 -21.88
N ASN A 152 -25.33 -1.00 -22.91
CA ASN A 152 -24.65 -0.41 -24.07
C ASN A 152 -23.77 0.80 -23.72
N LEU A 153 -23.92 1.38 -22.53
CA LEU A 153 -23.12 2.52 -22.08
C LEU A 153 -21.79 2.07 -21.48
N LEU A 154 -21.79 0.98 -20.72
CA LEU A 154 -20.59 0.48 -20.04
C LEU A 154 -19.78 -0.49 -20.90
N LYS A 155 -20.40 -1.25 -21.81
CA LYS A 155 -19.70 -2.18 -22.73
C LYS A 155 -18.50 -1.55 -23.46
N PRO A 156 -18.62 -0.36 -24.10
CA PRO A 156 -17.51 0.22 -24.86
C PRO A 156 -16.32 0.64 -23.99
N ILE A 157 -16.48 0.64 -22.67
CA ILE A 157 -15.49 1.13 -21.72
C ILE A 157 -14.86 -0.03 -20.94
N LEU A 158 -15.69 -0.90 -20.35
CA LEU A 158 -15.23 -2.01 -19.51
C LEU A 158 -14.64 -3.18 -20.32
N ILE A 159 -15.19 -3.49 -21.50
CA ILE A 159 -14.64 -4.59 -22.30
C ILE A 159 -13.21 -4.29 -22.78
N PRO A 160 -12.91 -3.11 -23.38
CA PRO A 160 -11.53 -2.77 -23.75
C PRO A 160 -10.58 -2.61 -22.58
N LEU A 161 -11.08 -2.28 -21.39
CA LEU A 161 -10.30 -2.19 -20.16
C LEU A 161 -9.80 -3.58 -19.71
N LEU A 162 -10.67 -4.59 -19.81
CA LEU A 162 -10.49 -5.88 -19.15
C LEU A 162 -10.02 -7.01 -20.08
N ASP A 163 -10.05 -6.80 -21.40
CA ASP A 163 -9.59 -7.81 -22.36
C ASP A 163 -8.10 -8.19 -22.20
N ASP A 164 -7.61 -9.13 -23.00
CA ASP A 164 -6.25 -9.67 -22.95
C ASP A 164 -5.23 -8.88 -23.79
N ARG A 165 -5.65 -7.77 -24.41
CA ARG A 165 -4.80 -7.02 -25.34
C ARG A 165 -3.64 -6.33 -24.65
N SER A 166 -2.60 -6.00 -25.44
CA SER A 166 -1.45 -5.25 -24.93
C SER A 166 -1.87 -3.84 -24.48
N TRP A 167 -1.08 -3.24 -23.58
CA TRP A 167 -1.35 -1.89 -23.06
C TRP A 167 -1.55 -0.85 -24.17
N THR A 168 -0.71 -0.88 -25.20
CA THR A 168 -0.82 0.01 -26.37
C THR A 168 -2.13 -0.19 -27.14
N GLN A 169 -2.58 -1.45 -27.28
CA GLN A 169 -3.83 -1.76 -27.96
C GLN A 169 -5.06 -1.32 -27.14
N LYS A 170 -5.02 -1.51 -25.82
CA LYS A 170 -6.07 -1.03 -24.89
C LYS A 170 -6.16 0.48 -24.88
N LEU A 171 -5.01 1.16 -24.75
CA LEU A 171 -4.91 2.61 -24.82
C LEU A 171 -5.54 3.14 -26.11
N LYS A 172 -5.21 2.56 -27.28
CA LYS A 172 -5.77 2.97 -28.57
C LYS A 172 -7.30 2.87 -28.63
N ARG A 173 -7.92 1.90 -27.94
CA ARG A 173 -9.38 1.73 -27.90
C ARG A 173 -10.06 2.69 -26.92
N LEU A 174 -9.39 2.99 -25.81
CA LEU A 174 -9.93 3.85 -24.75
C LEU A 174 -9.66 5.35 -24.99
N GLN A 175 -8.60 5.70 -25.74
CA GLN A 175 -8.20 7.08 -26.01
C GLN A 175 -9.29 7.98 -26.62
N PRO A 176 -10.20 7.50 -27.51
CA PRO A 176 -11.32 8.31 -27.99
C PRO A 176 -12.29 8.75 -26.89
N LEU A 177 -12.39 7.98 -25.79
CA LEU A 177 -13.24 8.27 -24.64
C LEU A 177 -12.46 9.01 -23.54
N TYR A 178 -11.18 8.65 -23.35
CA TYR A 178 -10.29 9.21 -22.35
C TYR A 178 -8.96 9.64 -22.99
N PRO A 179 -8.90 10.85 -23.58
CA PRO A 179 -7.70 11.34 -24.24
C PRO A 179 -6.48 11.33 -23.31
N GLN A 180 -5.37 10.75 -23.79
CA GLN A 180 -4.07 10.76 -23.12
C GLN A 180 -3.01 11.28 -24.07
N ASP A 181 -2.13 12.14 -23.56
CA ASP A 181 -0.93 12.59 -24.27
C ASP A 181 0.15 11.51 -24.21
N GLN A 182 0.87 11.34 -25.31
CA GLN A 182 2.08 10.53 -25.35
C GLN A 182 3.26 11.38 -24.86
N LEU A 183 3.89 10.96 -23.76
CA LEU A 183 4.96 11.71 -23.11
C LEU A 183 6.30 10.97 -23.25
N THR A 184 7.40 11.73 -23.24
CA THR A 184 8.71 11.14 -23.03
C THR A 184 8.85 10.62 -21.59
N VAL A 185 9.79 9.71 -21.34
CA VAL A 185 10.05 9.20 -19.98
C VAL A 185 10.21 10.33 -18.94
N PRO A 186 11.06 11.35 -19.14
CA PRO A 186 11.21 12.43 -18.15
C PRO A 186 9.92 13.24 -17.94
N GLU A 187 9.13 13.46 -18.99
CA GLU A 187 7.84 14.17 -18.90
C GLU A 187 6.81 13.35 -18.13
N ARG A 188 6.76 12.03 -18.37
CA ARG A 188 5.88 11.11 -17.63
C ARG A 188 6.22 11.06 -16.15
N LEU A 189 7.51 11.07 -15.78
CA LEU A 189 7.92 11.13 -14.37
C LEU A 189 7.49 12.44 -13.69
N VAL A 190 7.59 13.57 -14.40
CA VAL A 190 7.09 14.86 -13.92
C VAL A 190 5.58 14.83 -13.73
N GLU A 191 4.86 14.29 -14.71
CA GLU A 191 3.40 14.18 -14.67
C GLU A 191 2.91 13.31 -13.50
N ILE A 192 3.58 12.18 -13.24
CA ILE A 192 3.30 11.31 -12.09
C ILE A 192 3.43 12.08 -10.77
N LEU A 193 4.51 12.86 -10.58
CA LEU A 193 4.72 13.64 -9.35
C LEU A 193 3.75 14.81 -9.17
N LEU A 194 3.17 15.32 -10.26
CA LEU A 194 2.20 16.41 -10.22
C LEU A 194 0.76 15.91 -10.03
N ARG A 195 0.51 14.62 -10.28
CA ARG A 195 -0.84 14.04 -10.17
C ARG A 195 -1.25 13.88 -8.71
N ASN A 196 -2.54 14.02 -8.45
CA ASN A 196 -3.12 13.85 -7.11
C ASN A 196 -3.14 12.36 -6.69
N GLN A 197 -2.81 12.04 -5.42
CA GLN A 197 -2.82 10.67 -4.87
C GLN A 197 -4.16 9.99 -4.90
N SER A 198 -5.26 10.75 -5.02
CA SER A 198 -6.60 10.17 -5.10
C SER A 198 -6.73 9.09 -6.18
N TYR A 199 -5.75 8.96 -7.09
CA TYR A 199 -5.76 8.00 -8.20
C TYR A 199 -4.46 7.20 -8.41
N ALA A 200 -3.31 7.63 -7.89
CA ALA A 200 -2.00 7.06 -8.23
C ALA A 200 -1.28 6.33 -7.07
N GLY A 201 -1.85 6.32 -5.86
CA GLY A 201 -1.19 5.70 -4.70
C GLY A 201 0.10 6.42 -4.26
N LEU A 202 0.63 6.03 -3.12
CA LEU A 202 1.89 6.50 -2.54
C LEU A 202 3.09 5.84 -3.21
N MET A 203 2.98 4.58 -3.64
CA MET A 203 4.13 3.82 -4.13
C MET A 203 4.64 4.33 -5.48
N ILE A 204 3.78 4.80 -6.38
CA ILE A 204 4.20 5.26 -7.71
C ILE A 204 5.11 6.51 -7.59
N PRO A 205 4.76 7.58 -6.86
CA PRO A 205 5.67 8.71 -6.63
C PRO A 205 6.99 8.32 -5.93
N LEU A 206 6.96 7.37 -4.98
CA LEU A 206 8.18 6.89 -4.33
C LEU A 206 9.08 6.13 -5.31
N ALA A 207 8.50 5.31 -6.18
CA ALA A 207 9.21 4.61 -7.23
C ALA A 207 9.84 5.58 -8.26
N VAL A 208 9.20 6.71 -8.57
CA VAL A 208 9.83 7.78 -9.38
C VAL A 208 11.12 8.28 -8.72
N LEU A 209 11.14 8.38 -7.39
CA LEU A 209 12.32 8.81 -6.63
C LEU A 209 13.37 7.70 -6.45
N GLN A 210 13.06 6.46 -6.84
CA GLN A 210 14.01 5.34 -6.90
C GLN A 210 14.55 5.12 -8.32
N GLU A 211 13.80 5.51 -9.35
CA GLU A 211 14.16 5.38 -10.77
C GLU A 211 15.26 6.37 -11.20
N LYS A 212 16.52 6.01 -10.92
CA LYS A 212 17.67 6.86 -11.28
C LYS A 212 17.90 6.96 -12.80
N GLY A 213 17.47 5.97 -13.58
CA GLY A 213 17.69 5.92 -15.03
C GLY A 213 16.85 6.93 -15.82
N GLY A 214 15.66 7.28 -15.32
CA GLY A 214 14.74 8.21 -15.99
C GLY A 214 14.99 9.70 -15.72
N TRP A 215 15.87 10.05 -14.76
CA TRP A 215 16.01 11.45 -14.31
C TRP A 215 16.70 12.38 -15.32
N GLN A 216 17.59 11.83 -16.17
CA GLN A 216 18.39 12.57 -17.16
C GLN A 216 18.75 14.01 -16.70
N HIS A 217 18.41 15.04 -17.49
CA HIS A 217 18.63 16.46 -17.18
C HIS A 217 17.53 17.08 -16.29
N GLN A 218 16.46 16.35 -15.97
CA GLN A 218 15.33 16.85 -15.18
C GLN A 218 15.41 16.53 -13.69
N LYS A 219 16.47 15.86 -13.22
CA LYS A 219 16.68 15.47 -11.81
C LYS A 219 16.31 16.57 -10.81
N HIS A 220 16.91 17.75 -10.92
CA HIS A 220 16.65 18.85 -9.97
C HIS A 220 15.21 19.36 -10.03
N LYS A 221 14.57 19.33 -11.21
CA LYS A 221 13.15 19.68 -11.37
C LYS A 221 12.27 18.65 -10.67
N LEU A 222 12.50 17.36 -10.91
CA LEU A 222 11.76 16.26 -10.26
C LEU A 222 11.85 16.33 -8.74
N LEU A 223 13.05 16.51 -8.18
CA LEU A 223 13.24 16.58 -6.73
C LEU A 223 12.57 17.81 -6.10
N ARG A 224 12.58 18.96 -6.79
CA ARG A 224 11.85 20.15 -6.31
C ARG A 224 10.34 19.95 -6.33
N LEU A 225 9.81 19.30 -7.37
CA LEU A 225 8.39 18.94 -7.43
C LEU A 225 8.02 17.97 -6.30
N ALA A 226 8.85 16.98 -6.04
CA ALA A 226 8.64 16.02 -4.96
C ALA A 226 8.68 16.66 -3.56
N LEU A 227 9.45 17.73 -3.34
CA LEU A 227 9.41 18.51 -2.09
C LEU A 227 8.11 19.31 -1.89
N LEU A 228 7.39 19.60 -2.97
CA LEU A 228 6.08 20.27 -2.95
C LEU A 228 4.92 19.27 -2.86
N HIS A 229 5.23 17.98 -2.92
CA HIS A 229 4.25 16.91 -2.88
C HIS A 229 3.48 16.92 -1.55
N TYR A 230 2.20 16.53 -1.59
CA TYR A 230 1.34 16.56 -0.40
C TYR A 230 1.61 15.37 0.53
N ALA A 231 2.11 14.25 0.02
CA ALA A 231 2.47 13.10 0.85
C ALA A 231 3.85 13.29 1.53
N PRO A 232 3.92 13.26 2.87
CA PRO A 232 5.16 13.53 3.62
C PRO A 232 6.32 12.60 3.26
N MET A 233 6.04 11.34 2.91
CA MET A 233 7.08 10.36 2.60
C MET A 233 7.79 10.64 1.27
N VAL A 234 7.07 11.18 0.28
CA VAL A 234 7.65 11.63 -0.99
C VAL A 234 8.57 12.82 -0.75
N VAL A 235 8.12 13.77 0.08
CA VAL A 235 8.92 14.94 0.50
C VAL A 235 10.17 14.50 1.25
N GLN A 236 10.03 13.59 2.22
CA GLN A 236 11.14 13.05 3.01
C GLN A 236 12.18 12.37 2.11
N ARG A 237 11.76 11.53 1.17
CA ARG A 237 12.67 10.86 0.24
C ARG A 237 13.38 11.87 -0.67
N ALA A 238 12.66 12.84 -1.22
CA ALA A 238 13.26 13.88 -2.05
C ALA A 238 14.29 14.71 -1.27
N ALA A 239 13.98 15.05 -0.01
CA ALA A 239 14.89 15.78 0.88
C ALA A 239 16.16 14.98 1.18
N GLN A 240 16.03 13.68 1.47
CA GLN A 240 17.16 12.78 1.68
C GLN A 240 18.06 12.71 0.44
N ILE A 241 17.49 12.56 -0.76
CA ILE A 241 18.25 12.51 -2.02
C ILE A 241 19.01 13.83 -2.25
N LEU A 242 18.40 14.98 -1.94
CA LEU A 242 19.02 16.29 -2.12
C LEU A 242 20.10 16.59 -1.08
N TYR A 243 19.96 16.10 0.15
CA TYR A 243 20.84 16.43 1.26
C TYR A 243 22.01 15.45 1.39
N HIS A 244 21.78 14.14 1.27
CA HIS A 244 22.78 13.09 1.53
C HIS A 244 23.32 12.43 0.27
N GLU A 245 22.49 12.27 -0.77
CA GLU A 245 22.90 11.58 -2.00
C GLU A 245 23.43 12.55 -3.08
N GLN A 246 23.65 13.84 -2.75
CA GLN A 246 24.17 14.86 -3.68
C GLN A 246 25.41 15.58 -3.18
N ASP A 247 26.38 15.72 -4.09
CA ASP A 247 27.54 16.61 -3.97
C ASP A 247 27.25 18.08 -4.37
N ASP A 248 25.96 18.46 -4.57
CA ASP A 248 25.57 19.82 -4.97
C ASP A 248 24.81 20.56 -3.84
N ALA A 249 25.58 21.14 -2.92
CA ALA A 249 25.05 21.98 -1.84
C ALA A 249 24.20 23.16 -2.35
N THR A 250 24.43 23.63 -3.58
CA THR A 250 23.66 24.73 -4.16
C THR A 250 22.27 24.30 -4.60
N ALA A 251 22.09 23.04 -5.03
CA ALA A 251 20.80 22.48 -5.38
C ALA A 251 19.88 22.37 -4.16
N TRP A 252 20.41 21.92 -3.02
CA TRP A 252 19.68 21.86 -1.74
C TRP A 252 19.20 23.24 -1.30
N GLN A 253 20.08 24.24 -1.28
CA GLN A 253 19.71 25.61 -0.89
C GLN A 253 18.65 26.21 -1.81
N LYS A 254 18.78 26.03 -3.14
CA LYS A 254 17.78 26.49 -4.11
C LYS A 254 16.43 25.78 -3.93
N ALA A 255 16.44 24.48 -3.60
CA ALA A 255 15.24 23.71 -3.36
C ALA A 255 14.52 24.19 -2.08
N LEU A 256 15.24 24.38 -0.97
CA LEU A 256 14.66 24.95 0.25
C LEU A 256 14.11 26.36 0.04
N ALA A 257 14.82 27.21 -0.71
CA ALA A 257 14.37 28.57 -1.00
C ALA A 257 13.04 28.62 -1.75
N SER A 258 12.70 27.56 -2.51
CA SER A 258 11.42 27.44 -3.22
C SER A 258 10.23 27.04 -2.34
N LEU A 259 10.49 26.58 -1.10
CA LEU A 259 9.45 26.20 -0.15
C LEU A 259 8.97 27.40 0.68
N GLU A 260 7.74 27.32 1.17
CA GLU A 260 7.20 28.23 2.18
C GLU A 260 8.00 28.16 3.49
N PRO A 261 8.15 29.26 4.25
CA PRO A 261 9.01 29.30 5.45
C PRO A 261 8.71 28.20 6.47
N HIS A 262 7.43 27.90 6.71
CA HIS A 262 7.01 26.85 7.65
C HIS A 262 7.34 25.42 7.16
N LYS A 263 7.38 25.19 5.84
CA LYS A 263 7.78 23.89 5.26
C LYS A 263 9.29 23.69 5.28
N ARG A 264 10.07 24.77 5.14
CA ARG A 264 11.54 24.71 5.11
C ARG A 264 12.10 24.03 6.35
N GLU A 265 11.64 24.45 7.53
CA GLU A 265 12.14 23.92 8.79
C GLU A 265 11.77 22.45 8.97
N THR A 266 10.53 22.07 8.63
CA THR A 266 10.08 20.67 8.66
C THR A 266 10.93 19.79 7.72
N VAL A 267 11.13 20.21 6.48
CA VAL A 267 11.92 19.46 5.48
C VAL A 267 13.38 19.37 5.89
N LYS A 268 13.94 20.45 6.46
CA LYS A 268 15.31 20.47 6.98
C LYS A 268 15.48 19.49 8.15
N ASN A 269 14.57 19.53 9.13
CA ASN A 269 14.58 18.61 10.26
C ASN A 269 14.41 17.15 9.83
N GLN A 270 13.61 16.88 8.79
CA GLN A 270 13.47 15.54 8.21
C GLN A 270 14.72 15.06 7.47
N ALA A 271 15.44 15.96 6.79
CA ALA A 271 16.68 15.63 6.11
C ALA A 271 17.85 15.43 7.09
N GLU A 272 17.93 16.22 8.16
CA GLU A 272 19.04 16.19 9.12
C GLU A 272 18.93 15.02 10.12
N ASN A 273 17.72 14.53 10.42
CA ASN A 273 17.50 13.38 11.30
C ASN A 273 17.79 12.04 10.60
N LEU A 274 19.07 11.72 10.44
CA LEU A 274 19.61 10.46 9.90
C LEU A 274 19.29 9.20 10.73
N SER A 275 18.94 9.35 12.02
CA SER A 275 18.71 8.21 12.92
C SER A 275 17.30 7.64 12.85
N ALA A 276 16.35 8.36 12.28
CA ALA A 276 15.01 7.85 12.04
C ALA A 276 15.05 6.98 10.78
N THR A 277 14.57 5.74 10.88
CA THR A 277 14.39 4.92 9.68
C THR A 277 13.45 5.67 8.75
N TYR A 278 13.89 5.98 7.53
CA TYR A 278 13.06 6.77 6.63
C TYR A 278 11.81 5.98 6.31
N GLY A 279 10.64 6.61 6.44
CA GLY A 279 9.39 5.87 6.33
C GLY A 279 9.26 5.16 4.98
N HIS A 280 9.77 5.78 3.91
CA HIS A 280 9.75 5.16 2.57
C HIS A 280 10.59 3.88 2.48
N GLU A 281 11.69 3.75 3.24
CA GLU A 281 12.50 2.52 3.25
C GLU A 281 11.71 1.40 3.88
N ILE A 282 11.08 1.67 5.03
CA ILE A 282 10.20 0.69 5.69
C ILE A 282 9.06 0.29 4.77
N VAL A 283 8.40 1.25 4.13
CA VAL A 283 7.30 0.96 3.21
C VAL A 283 7.76 0.13 2.01
N THR A 284 8.89 0.50 1.41
CA THR A 284 9.45 -0.26 0.27
C THR A 284 9.87 -1.67 0.71
N THR A 285 10.53 -1.79 1.87
CA THR A 285 10.97 -3.08 2.41
C THR A 285 9.77 -3.95 2.78
N CYS A 286 8.76 -3.41 3.45
CA CYS A 286 7.53 -4.12 3.78
C CYS A 286 6.82 -4.62 2.51
N ASN A 287 6.70 -3.80 1.47
CA ASN A 287 6.06 -4.23 0.22
C ASN A 287 6.87 -5.26 -0.59
N GLN A 288 8.14 -5.48 -0.25
CA GLN A 288 9.00 -6.50 -0.87
C GLN A 288 9.00 -7.81 -0.08
N LEU A 289 8.34 -7.87 1.08
CA LEU A 289 8.37 -9.03 1.94
C LEU A 289 7.33 -10.06 1.47
N PRO A 290 7.70 -11.35 1.44
CA PRO A 290 6.77 -12.40 1.07
C PRO A 290 5.52 -12.35 1.96
N GLY A 291 4.34 -12.35 1.36
CA GLY A 291 3.07 -12.29 2.06
C GLY A 291 2.60 -10.89 2.48
N TRP A 292 3.39 -9.87 2.19
CA TRP A 292 3.02 -8.46 2.35
C TRP A 292 2.77 -7.78 1.01
N GLU A 293 2.78 -8.54 -0.09
CA GLU A 293 2.48 -8.01 -1.42
C GLU A 293 1.06 -7.44 -1.42
N GLY A 294 0.94 -6.11 -1.57
CA GLY A 294 -0.34 -5.43 -1.59
C GLY A 294 -0.88 -4.99 -0.23
N ALA A 295 -0.06 -5.03 0.83
CA ALA A 295 -0.41 -4.39 2.10
C ALA A 295 -0.84 -2.93 1.89
N ASP A 296 -1.89 -2.51 2.59
CA ASP A 296 -2.50 -1.18 2.46
C ASP A 296 -1.45 -0.07 2.59
N GLU A 297 -1.31 0.76 1.54
CA GLU A 297 -0.31 1.83 1.47
C GLU A 297 -0.47 2.88 2.56
N ALA A 298 -1.70 3.15 2.98
CA ALA A 298 -1.96 4.13 4.00
C ALA A 298 -1.65 3.58 5.39
N TRP A 299 -1.86 2.28 5.61
CA TRP A 299 -1.30 1.63 6.80
C TRP A 299 0.23 1.70 6.80
N LEU A 300 0.86 1.33 5.68
CA LEU A 300 2.32 1.41 5.52
C LEU A 300 2.81 2.82 5.85
N SER A 301 2.07 3.86 5.45
CA SER A 301 2.35 5.25 5.78
C SER A 301 2.17 5.60 7.27
N GLU A 302 1.13 5.09 7.94
CA GLU A 302 0.90 5.29 9.38
C GLU A 302 1.92 4.54 10.25
N MET A 303 2.36 3.36 9.81
CA MET A 303 3.25 2.49 10.58
C MET A 303 4.72 2.81 10.39
N ALA A 304 5.14 3.24 9.21
CA ALA A 304 6.55 3.49 8.96
C ALA A 304 7.22 4.45 9.96
N PRO A 305 6.58 5.54 10.44
CA PRO A 305 7.15 6.38 11.50
C PRO A 305 7.35 5.66 12.85
N LEU A 306 6.66 4.53 13.07
CA LEU A 306 6.67 3.77 14.32
C LEU A 306 7.68 2.61 14.31
N VAL A 307 8.19 2.23 13.14
CA VAL A 307 9.15 1.13 13.00
C VAL A 307 10.57 1.64 13.24
N SER A 308 11.31 0.91 14.07
CA SER A 308 12.72 1.21 14.36
C SER A 308 13.64 0.18 13.72
N ARG A 309 14.49 0.61 12.79
CA ARG A 309 15.53 -0.24 12.16
C ARG A 309 16.76 -0.33 13.04
N ARG A 310 17.33 -1.54 13.12
CA ARG A 310 18.60 -1.84 13.79
C ARG A 310 19.48 -2.69 12.89
N ARG A 311 20.75 -2.31 12.78
CA ARG A 311 21.78 -3.07 12.06
C ARG A 311 22.86 -3.47 13.05
N PHE A 312 23.21 -4.74 13.03
CA PHE A 312 24.21 -5.35 13.89
C PHE A 312 25.32 -5.92 13.01
N ALA A 313 26.48 -5.27 12.99
CA ALA A 313 27.65 -5.77 12.28
C ALA A 313 28.26 -7.00 12.98
N GLU A 314 28.20 -7.01 14.30
CA GLU A 314 28.71 -8.07 15.17
C GLU A 314 27.60 -8.68 16.02
N ALA A 315 27.86 -9.84 16.60
CA ALA A 315 26.92 -10.51 17.46
C ALA A 315 26.63 -9.64 18.69
N THR A 316 25.39 -9.15 18.81
CA THR A 316 25.03 -8.16 19.83
C THR A 316 23.70 -8.55 20.48
N ALA A 317 23.60 -8.39 21.80
CA ALA A 317 22.32 -8.51 22.48
C ALA A 317 21.36 -7.44 21.94
N VAL A 318 20.13 -7.84 21.61
CA VAL A 318 19.08 -6.91 21.22
C VAL A 318 18.45 -6.40 22.49
N ASP A 319 18.85 -5.21 22.94
CA ASP A 319 18.24 -4.55 24.10
C ASP A 319 17.11 -3.60 23.65
N ALA A 320 16.12 -3.43 24.53
CA ALA A 320 14.95 -2.61 24.26
C ALA A 320 15.30 -1.10 24.30
N GLU A 321 14.74 -0.32 23.38
CA GLU A 321 14.94 1.14 23.36
C GLU A 321 14.22 1.85 24.52
N ALA A 322 14.88 2.87 25.08
CA ALA A 322 14.26 4.04 25.71
C ALA A 322 13.01 3.74 26.57
N GLY A 323 13.12 2.79 27.51
CA GLY A 323 12.08 2.53 28.51
C GLY A 323 10.86 1.72 28.02
N ARG A 324 10.90 1.10 26.83
CA ARG A 324 9.90 0.10 26.41
C ARG A 324 10.50 -1.29 26.54
N SER A 325 9.73 -2.27 27.00
CA SER A 325 10.15 -3.68 27.05
C SER A 325 10.09 -4.30 25.64
N LEU A 326 10.98 -5.24 25.31
CA LEU A 326 10.87 -6.09 24.10
C LEU A 326 9.52 -6.81 24.03
N GLU A 327 8.87 -6.99 25.17
CA GLU A 327 7.55 -7.62 25.32
C GLU A 327 6.41 -6.81 24.66
N GLN A 328 6.66 -5.54 24.34
CA GLN A 328 5.73 -4.67 23.61
C GLN A 328 6.18 -4.40 22.16
N GLN A 329 7.15 -5.18 21.68
CA GLN A 329 7.70 -5.04 20.34
C GLN A 329 7.66 -6.37 19.59
N LEU A 330 7.30 -6.29 18.33
CA LEU A 330 7.53 -7.34 17.35
C LEU A 330 8.91 -7.12 16.74
N VAL A 331 9.68 -8.20 16.67
CA VAL A 331 11.01 -8.19 16.08
C VAL A 331 10.94 -8.91 14.75
N TRP A 332 11.16 -8.17 13.66
CA TRP A 332 11.24 -8.74 12.33
C TRP A 332 12.69 -8.78 11.88
N VAL A 333 13.18 -9.96 11.50
CA VAL A 333 14.49 -10.12 10.88
C VAL A 333 14.40 -9.84 9.39
N THR A 334 14.96 -8.73 8.92
CA THR A 334 14.98 -8.38 7.49
C THR A 334 16.24 -8.92 6.79
N GLN A 335 17.34 -9.07 7.52
CA GLN A 335 18.58 -9.66 7.04
C GLN A 335 19.28 -10.41 8.17
N GLY A 336 19.99 -11.49 7.85
CA GLY A 336 20.76 -12.26 8.82
C GLY A 336 19.87 -13.14 9.69
N SER A 337 20.17 -13.21 10.98
CA SER A 337 19.42 -14.06 11.91
C SER A 337 19.59 -13.64 13.37
N VAL A 338 18.61 -13.99 14.20
CA VAL A 338 18.61 -13.71 15.63
C VAL A 338 18.55 -15.02 16.40
N GLN A 339 19.40 -15.17 17.41
CA GLN A 339 19.26 -16.22 18.39
C GLN A 339 18.35 -15.78 19.53
N LEU A 340 17.29 -16.54 19.75
CA LEU A 340 16.46 -16.46 20.95
C LEU A 340 16.91 -17.55 21.92
N LEU A 341 17.31 -17.15 23.12
CA LEU A 341 17.47 -18.04 24.25
C LEU A 341 16.23 -17.90 25.15
N ASP A 342 15.45 -18.98 25.25
CA ASP A 342 14.28 -19.02 26.12
C ASP A 342 14.64 -19.33 27.59
N SER A 343 13.65 -19.24 28.47
CA SER A 343 13.80 -19.53 29.90
C SER A 343 14.19 -20.98 30.20
N GLN A 344 13.96 -21.91 29.28
CA GLN A 344 14.40 -23.31 29.35
C GLN A 344 15.80 -23.52 28.75
N ARG A 345 16.50 -22.43 28.39
CA ARG A 345 17.80 -22.43 27.69
C ARG A 345 17.78 -23.11 26.32
N LYS A 346 16.61 -23.31 25.71
CA LYS A 346 16.54 -23.76 24.33
C LYS A 346 16.91 -22.59 23.43
N ARG A 347 17.83 -22.86 22.51
CA ARG A 347 18.26 -21.92 21.48
C ARG A 347 17.40 -22.12 20.25
N ARG A 348 16.80 -21.04 19.77
CA ARG A 348 16.15 -20.98 18.46
C ARG A 348 16.81 -19.91 17.62
N VAL A 349 16.82 -20.14 16.31
CA VAL A 349 17.35 -19.18 15.34
C VAL A 349 16.18 -18.70 14.51
N ILE A 350 15.96 -17.39 14.54
CA ILE A 350 14.98 -16.69 13.73
C ILE A 350 15.72 -16.13 12.52
N ALA A 351 15.40 -16.62 11.33
CA ALA A 351 16.06 -16.25 10.08
C ALA A 351 15.39 -15.03 9.43
N ALA A 352 16.08 -14.45 8.44
CA ALA A 352 15.51 -13.39 7.60
C ALA A 352 14.14 -13.79 7.03
N GLY A 353 13.20 -12.85 7.04
CA GLY A 353 11.79 -13.05 6.67
C GLY A 353 10.89 -13.42 7.85
N GLN A 354 11.41 -13.94 8.95
CA GLN A 354 10.59 -14.36 10.09
C GLN A 354 10.31 -13.21 11.06
N VAL A 355 9.09 -13.23 11.62
CA VAL A 355 8.64 -12.30 12.66
C VAL A 355 8.59 -13.02 14.00
N LEU A 356 9.16 -12.38 15.03
CA LEU A 356 9.14 -12.83 16.39
C LEU A 356 8.23 -11.92 17.23
N TYR A 357 7.24 -12.52 17.87
CA TYR A 357 6.43 -11.89 18.90
C TYR A 357 6.81 -12.42 20.27
N ILE A 358 7.34 -11.55 21.15
CA ILE A 358 7.60 -11.92 22.54
C ILE A 358 6.41 -11.46 23.37
N HIS A 359 5.56 -12.39 23.76
CA HIS A 359 4.50 -12.11 24.73
C HIS A 359 4.98 -12.49 26.12
N SER A 360 5.12 -11.51 27.03
CA SER A 360 5.18 -11.83 28.45
C SER A 360 3.75 -11.87 29.00
N ALA A 361 3.29 -13.07 29.37
CA ALA A 361 2.22 -13.14 30.34
C ALA A 361 2.78 -12.52 31.63
N ALA A 362 2.13 -11.47 32.13
CA ALA A 362 2.60 -10.60 33.22
C ALA A 362 2.91 -11.30 34.56
N GLU A 363 2.77 -12.62 34.64
CA GLU A 363 2.94 -13.43 35.84
C GLU A 363 4.28 -14.19 35.91
N PHE A 364 5.09 -14.22 34.84
CA PHE A 364 6.35 -14.95 34.84
C PHE A 364 7.54 -14.10 34.39
N PHE A 365 8.49 -13.89 35.33
CA PHE A 365 9.81 -13.30 35.11
C PHE A 365 10.70 -14.19 34.22
N TYR A 366 10.33 -14.39 32.96
CA TYR A 366 11.19 -15.11 32.03
C TYR A 366 12.26 -14.15 31.46
N GLN A 367 13.53 -14.45 31.76
CA GLN A 367 14.66 -13.75 31.15
C GLN A 367 14.87 -14.30 29.74
N TYR A 368 14.34 -13.59 28.74
CA TYR A 368 14.67 -13.85 27.34
C TYR A 368 15.93 -13.09 26.96
N GLN A 369 16.83 -13.75 26.23
CA GLN A 369 17.97 -13.08 25.63
C GLN A 369 17.89 -13.23 24.12
N LEU A 370 17.63 -12.11 23.45
CA LEU A 370 17.75 -11.99 22.00
C LEU A 370 19.17 -11.56 21.67
N THR A 371 19.82 -12.29 20.78
CA THR A 371 21.16 -11.97 20.27
C THR A 371 21.10 -11.91 18.76
N ALA A 372 21.22 -10.73 18.18
CA ALA A 372 21.40 -10.58 16.75
C ALA A 372 22.76 -11.14 16.37
N LEU A 373 22.82 -12.02 15.37
CA LEU A 373 24.08 -12.56 14.85
C LEU A 373 24.76 -11.52 13.94
N PRO A 374 26.05 -11.69 13.58
CA PRO A 374 26.74 -10.73 12.72
C PRO A 374 26.02 -10.50 11.39
N ASN A 375 26.07 -9.27 10.88
CA ASN A 375 25.38 -8.83 9.66
C ASN A 375 23.86 -9.03 9.70
N THR A 376 23.24 -8.77 10.85
CA THR A 376 21.79 -8.89 11.04
C THR A 376 21.13 -7.51 11.00
N GLU A 377 20.00 -7.43 10.32
CA GLU A 377 19.15 -6.25 10.30
C GLU A 377 17.75 -6.62 10.81
N LEU A 378 17.26 -5.81 11.75
CA LEU A 378 15.96 -5.99 12.40
C LEU A 378 15.09 -4.76 12.27
N TYR A 379 13.79 -4.97 12.11
CA TYR A 379 12.76 -3.96 12.33
C TYR A 379 12.03 -4.26 13.64
N LEU A 380 11.95 -3.25 14.50
CA LEU A 380 11.20 -3.30 15.75
C LEU A 380 9.89 -2.55 15.56
N LEU A 381 8.76 -3.25 15.64
CA LEU A 381 7.43 -2.69 15.45
C LEU A 381 6.69 -2.68 16.79
N PRO A 382 5.99 -1.59 17.17
CA PRO A 382 5.19 -1.61 18.38
C PRO A 382 3.99 -2.56 18.22
N THR A 383 3.81 -3.44 19.20
CA THR A 383 2.77 -4.49 19.16
C THR A 383 1.36 -3.92 19.01
N GLY A 384 1.02 -2.83 19.71
CA GLY A 384 -0.34 -2.29 19.68
C GLY A 384 -0.81 -1.87 18.27
N PRO A 385 -0.11 -0.94 17.61
CA PRO A 385 -0.38 -0.56 16.21
C PRO A 385 -0.36 -1.73 15.23
N PHE A 386 0.53 -2.71 15.43
CA PHE A 386 0.57 -3.91 14.59
C PHE A 386 -0.60 -4.87 14.82
N LEU A 387 -1.02 -5.13 16.06
CA LEU A 387 -2.19 -5.97 16.30
C LEU A 387 -3.46 -5.30 15.76
N HIS A 388 -3.52 -3.97 15.82
CA HIS A 388 -4.59 -3.22 15.18
C HIS A 388 -4.62 -3.44 13.66
N LEU A 389 -3.46 -3.55 13.00
CA LEU A 389 -3.38 -3.88 11.57
C LEU A 389 -4.02 -5.24 11.29
N LEU A 390 -3.67 -6.28 12.04
CA LEU A 390 -4.21 -7.62 11.83
C LEU A 390 -5.74 -7.64 11.92
N LEU A 391 -6.33 -6.72 12.68
CA LEU A 391 -7.79 -6.59 12.79
C LEU A 391 -8.43 -5.88 11.59
N THR A 392 -7.67 -5.08 10.84
CA THR A 392 -8.18 -4.29 9.71
C THR A 392 -7.85 -4.89 8.35
N ASP A 393 -6.92 -5.85 8.29
CA ASP A 393 -6.55 -6.58 7.07
C ASP A 393 -6.52 -8.09 7.38
N PRO A 394 -7.64 -8.80 7.18
CA PRO A 394 -7.75 -10.23 7.51
C PRO A 394 -6.84 -11.12 6.65
N GLU A 395 -6.55 -10.72 5.40
CA GLU A 395 -5.66 -11.49 4.52
C GLU A 395 -4.22 -11.37 4.98
N LEU A 396 -3.75 -10.14 5.23
CA LEU A 396 -2.44 -9.91 5.81
C LEU A 396 -2.33 -10.57 7.18
N ALA A 397 -3.39 -10.54 7.99
CA ALA A 397 -3.43 -11.21 9.28
C ALA A 397 -3.27 -12.72 9.14
N ARG A 398 -3.93 -13.33 8.17
CA ARG A 398 -3.81 -14.76 7.88
C ARG A 398 -2.39 -15.09 7.42
N THR A 399 -1.87 -14.35 6.45
CA THR A 399 -0.51 -14.57 5.92
C THR A 399 0.55 -14.40 7.01
N LEU A 400 0.40 -13.39 7.87
CA LEU A 400 1.26 -13.19 9.02
C LEU A 400 1.07 -14.25 10.09
N THR A 401 -0.13 -14.79 10.28
CA THR A 401 -0.34 -15.91 11.21
C THR A 401 0.33 -17.18 10.70
N ASP A 402 0.31 -17.41 9.38
CA ASP A 402 0.96 -18.55 8.73
C ASP A 402 2.50 -18.43 8.75
N GLN A 403 3.03 -17.20 8.70
CA GLN A 403 4.47 -16.92 8.73
C GLN A 403 5.04 -16.67 10.12
N ALA A 404 4.25 -16.14 11.04
CA ALA A 404 4.68 -15.86 12.40
C ALA A 404 4.83 -17.19 13.12
N GLU A 405 6.02 -17.45 13.63
CA GLU A 405 6.15 -18.31 14.80
C GLU A 405 5.53 -17.54 15.98
N LEU A 406 4.21 -17.63 16.12
CA LEU A 406 3.49 -17.16 17.30
C LEU A 406 3.94 -18.03 18.47
N PHE A 407 4.83 -17.48 19.29
CA PHE A 407 5.21 -18.08 20.56
C PHE A 407 4.09 -17.85 21.57
N TYR A 408 2.99 -18.58 21.40
CA TYR A 408 1.98 -18.76 22.45
C TYR A 408 2.49 -19.88 23.36
N PHE A 409 2.90 -19.55 24.58
CA PHE A 409 3.10 -20.59 25.60
C PHE A 409 1.77 -20.80 26.30
N PRO A 410 1.03 -21.89 25.99
CA PRO A 410 -0.16 -22.21 26.75
C PRO A 410 0.24 -22.41 28.21
N GLU A 411 -0.68 -22.02 29.10
CA GLU A 411 -0.62 -22.30 30.52
C GLU A 411 -0.08 -23.72 30.76
N ALA A 412 0.77 -23.85 31.78
CA ALA A 412 1.06 -25.16 32.34
C ALA A 412 -0.25 -25.93 32.44
N GLU A 413 -0.31 -27.12 31.83
CA GLU A 413 -1.25 -28.14 32.27
C GLU A 413 -1.08 -28.25 33.77
N ALA A 414 -2.01 -27.61 34.49
CA ALA A 414 -2.11 -27.68 35.92
C ALA A 414 -2.33 -29.15 36.23
N THR A 415 -1.27 -29.75 36.73
CA THR A 415 -1.30 -31.05 37.37
C THR A 415 -2.31 -30.94 38.50
N LEU A 416 -3.45 -31.62 38.36
CA LEU A 416 -4.30 -32.05 39.47
C LEU A 416 -4.25 -33.58 39.52
#